data_AF-A0A7K3Z3B6-F1
#
_entry.id   AF-A0A7K3Z3B6-F1
#
_cell.length_a   1.000
_cell.length_b   1.000
_cell.length_c   1.000
_cell.angle_alpha   90.00
_cell.angle_beta   90.00
_cell.angle_gamma   90.00
#
_symmetry.space_group_name_H-M   'P 1'
#
loop_
_entity.id
_entity.type
_entity.pdbx_description
1 polymer ?
#
loop_
_entity_poly.entity_id
_entity_poly.type
_entity_poly.pdbx_seq_one_letter_code
_entity_poly.pdbx_strand_id
1 'polypeptide(L)'
;MKLVKMLDNKDSNLISDPINQEILKALVAAEHSPSEIAKKLNLSTLKIWRRFQKLCKAKMIEQTKTKRVGNIEKKLYRATATWYTPHQYFSLSPKNPALQEAYIIYSDIQKAMMIKLSNFSDVPEGVDPGDFSLYASMRATVEVYRNPKFQSKIIELEQKLSGYHL
;
A
#
# COMPACT_ATOMS: atom_id res chain seq x y z
N MET A 1 1.02 9.55 9.86
CA MET A 1 1.14 8.64 8.69
C MET A 1 -0.18 7.92 8.54
N LYS A 2 -0.75 7.91 7.34
CA LYS A 2 -2.04 7.25 7.09
C LYS A 2 -1.91 5.73 7.11
N LEU A 3 -2.99 5.01 7.37
CA LEU A 3 -2.97 3.56 7.20
C LEU A 3 -2.88 3.19 5.71
N VAL A 4 -3.87 3.60 4.91
CA VAL A 4 -3.93 3.30 3.47
C VAL A 4 -4.00 4.59 2.66
N LYS A 5 -3.26 4.62 1.54
CA LYS A 5 -3.36 5.67 0.53
C LYS A 5 -3.66 5.08 -0.85
N MET A 6 -4.75 5.52 -1.45
CA MET A 6 -5.06 5.28 -2.86
C MET A 6 -4.12 6.12 -3.73
N LEU A 7 -3.55 5.51 -4.76
CA LEU A 7 -2.72 6.19 -5.76
C LEU A 7 -3.50 6.43 -7.05
N ASP A 8 -3.28 7.59 -7.64
CA ASP A 8 -3.75 7.89 -8.99
C ASP A 8 -3.01 7.03 -10.03
N ASN A 9 -3.61 6.89 -11.22
CA ASN A 9 -3.07 6.07 -12.31
C ASN A 9 -1.63 6.44 -12.71
N LYS A 10 -1.25 7.72 -12.58
CA LYS A 10 0.08 8.23 -12.95
C LYS A 10 1.18 7.78 -11.98
N ASP A 11 0.83 7.60 -10.71
CA ASP A 11 1.78 7.26 -9.64
C ASP A 11 1.79 5.76 -9.32
N SER A 12 0.80 5.01 -9.83
CA SER A 12 0.66 3.56 -9.63
C SER A 12 1.89 2.77 -10.11
N ASN A 13 2.53 3.20 -11.20
CA ASN A 13 3.75 2.55 -11.71
C ASN A 13 4.94 2.65 -10.73
N LEU A 14 4.93 3.62 -9.81
CA LEU A 14 6.01 3.77 -8.84
C LEU A 14 6.02 2.64 -7.82
N ILE A 15 4.87 2.06 -7.47
CA ILE A 15 4.79 0.93 -6.54
C ILE A 15 4.95 -0.42 -7.21
N SER A 16 4.93 -0.49 -8.54
CA SER A 16 5.27 -1.72 -9.28
C SER A 16 6.78 -1.96 -9.36
N ASP A 17 7.60 -0.93 -9.13
CA ASP A 17 9.06 -1.05 -9.12
C ASP A 17 9.55 -1.66 -7.79
N PRO A 18 10.27 -2.81 -7.82
CA PRO A 18 10.69 -3.50 -6.61
C PRO A 18 11.61 -2.69 -5.70
N ILE A 19 12.45 -1.81 -6.27
CA ILE A 19 13.35 -0.96 -5.47
C ILE A 19 12.52 0.08 -4.72
N ASN A 20 11.52 0.68 -5.37
CA ASN A 20 10.62 1.61 -4.70
C ASN A 20 9.79 0.93 -3.60
N GLN A 21 9.39 -0.33 -3.78
CA GLN A 21 8.74 -1.11 -2.73
C GLN A 21 9.63 -1.25 -1.50
N GLU A 22 10.91 -1.62 -1.69
CA GLU A 22 11.88 -1.73 -0.59
C GLU A 22 12.18 -0.38 0.08
N ILE A 23 12.25 0.70 -0.70
CA ILE A 23 12.38 2.07 -0.17
C ILE A 23 11.19 2.39 0.74
N LEU A 24 9.96 2.20 0.25
CA LEU A 24 8.74 2.50 1.00
C LEU A 24 8.64 1.65 2.25
N LYS A 25 8.92 0.34 2.16
CA LYS A 25 8.94 -0.57 3.31
C LYS A 25 9.89 -0.08 4.41
N ALA A 26 11.10 0.34 4.04
CA ALA A 26 12.04 0.90 5.01
C ALA A 26 11.52 2.21 5.63
N LEU A 27 10.93 3.09 4.82
CA LEU A 27 10.43 4.40 5.24
C LEU A 27 9.11 4.35 6.03
N VAL A 28 8.35 3.25 5.93
CA VAL A 28 7.21 2.96 6.82
C VAL A 28 7.73 2.64 8.21
N ALA A 29 8.75 1.78 8.31
CA ALA A 29 9.33 1.38 9.59
C ALA A 29 10.01 2.56 10.30
N ALA A 30 10.87 3.31 9.62
CA ALA A 30 11.65 4.38 10.24
C ALA A 30 12.01 5.52 9.29
N GLU A 31 12.37 6.67 9.86
CA GLU A 31 12.88 7.81 9.09
C GLU A 31 14.28 7.49 8.53
N HIS A 32 14.49 7.67 7.22
CA HIS A 32 15.79 7.42 6.59
C HIS A 32 16.20 8.52 5.60
N SER A 33 17.50 8.72 5.44
CA SER A 33 18.07 9.51 4.35
C SER A 33 18.26 8.68 3.07
N PRO A 34 18.38 9.32 1.90
CA PRO A 34 18.72 8.63 0.65
C PRO A 34 20.03 7.83 0.75
N SER A 35 21.02 8.35 1.49
CA SER A 35 22.31 7.67 1.66
C SER A 35 22.23 6.42 2.55
N GLU A 36 21.39 6.41 3.58
CA GLU A 36 21.16 5.23 4.43
C GLU A 36 20.48 4.11 3.64
N ILE A 37 19.45 4.46 2.86
CA ILE A 37 18.77 3.50 2.00
C ILE A 37 19.69 2.98 0.89
N ALA A 38 20.52 3.85 0.29
CA ALA A 38 21.52 3.45 -0.68
C ALA A 38 22.49 2.41 -0.12
N LYS A 39 22.97 2.61 1.11
CA LYS A 39 23.81 1.64 1.82
C LYS A 39 23.06 0.33 2.08
N LYS A 40 21.81 0.40 2.56
CA LYS A 40 20.98 -0.78 2.88
C LYS A 40 20.69 -1.64 1.64
N LEU A 41 20.44 -1.02 0.50
CA LEU A 41 20.11 -1.70 -0.75
C LEU A 41 21.32 -1.99 -1.64
N ASN A 42 22.53 -1.63 -1.19
CA ASN A 42 23.77 -1.73 -1.98
C ASN A 42 23.65 -1.06 -3.37
N LEU A 43 23.14 0.18 -3.41
CA LEU A 43 22.94 0.96 -4.62
C LEU A 43 23.60 2.35 -4.50
N SER A 44 23.84 3.02 -5.63
CA SER A 44 24.39 4.38 -5.60
C SER A 44 23.41 5.38 -4.99
N THR A 45 23.94 6.32 -4.19
CA THR A 45 23.13 7.37 -3.55
C THR A 45 22.37 8.22 -4.56
N LEU A 46 22.97 8.52 -5.72
CA LEU A 46 22.32 9.28 -6.79
C LEU A 46 21.09 8.53 -7.34
N LYS A 47 21.17 7.21 -7.51
CA LYS A 47 20.04 6.38 -7.99
C LYS A 47 18.89 6.41 -6.98
N ILE A 48 19.18 6.26 -5.69
CA ILE A 48 18.17 6.36 -4.63
C ILE A 48 17.58 7.76 -4.54
N TRP A 49 18.42 8.79 -4.60
CA TRP A 49 17.96 10.18 -4.54
C TRP A 49 16.97 10.53 -5.65
N ARG A 50 17.24 10.11 -6.90
CA ARG A 50 16.30 10.29 -8.03
C ARG A 50 14.96 9.59 -7.78
N ARG A 51 14.97 8.43 -7.12
CA ARG A 51 13.73 7.71 -6.73
C ARG A 51 12.98 8.45 -5.62
N PHE A 52 13.69 8.92 -4.59
CA PHE A 52 13.11 9.76 -3.53
C PHE A 52 12.42 10.99 -4.10
N GLN A 53 13.03 11.69 -5.06
CA GLN A 53 12.39 12.84 -5.71
C GLN A 53 11.06 12.48 -6.37
N LYS A 54 11.01 11.36 -7.10
CA LYS A 54 9.78 10.87 -7.74
C LYS A 54 8.71 10.52 -6.69
N LEU A 55 9.10 9.81 -5.63
CA LEU A 55 8.20 9.44 -4.53
C LEU A 55 7.70 10.66 -3.74
N CYS A 56 8.54 11.68 -3.52
CA CYS A 56 8.13 12.96 -2.93
C CYS A 56 7.13 13.69 -3.81
N LYS A 57 7.39 13.75 -5.13
CA LYS A 57 6.48 14.39 -6.09
C LYS A 57 5.10 13.71 -6.11
N ALA A 58 5.08 12.38 -6.01
CA ALA A 58 3.86 11.57 -5.86
C ALA A 58 3.24 11.64 -4.44
N LYS A 59 3.81 12.44 -3.53
CA LYS A 59 3.40 12.57 -2.11
C LYS A 59 3.37 11.22 -1.38
N MET A 60 4.19 10.27 -1.79
CA MET A 60 4.31 8.97 -1.16
C MET A 60 5.28 9.02 0.01
N ILE A 61 6.30 9.87 -0.06
CA ILE A 61 7.19 10.12 1.06
C ILE A 61 7.29 11.63 1.29
N GLU A 62 7.61 12.01 2.51
CA GLU A 62 7.80 13.41 2.90
C GLU A 62 9.10 13.57 3.69
N GLN A 63 9.71 14.75 3.57
CA GLN A 63 10.86 15.10 4.40
C GLN A 63 10.33 15.48 5.78
N THR A 64 10.74 14.75 6.81
CA THR A 64 10.29 15.02 8.18
C THR A 64 11.26 15.89 8.96
N LYS A 65 12.57 15.71 8.74
CA LYS A 65 13.62 16.40 9.52
C LYS A 65 14.87 16.66 8.67
N THR A 66 15.64 17.65 9.07
CA THR A 66 17.02 17.85 8.63
C THR A 66 17.92 17.74 9.85
N LYS A 67 18.94 16.86 9.80
CA LYS A 67 19.95 16.71 10.84
C LYS A 67 21.30 17.15 10.31
N ARG A 68 22.08 17.87 11.11
CA ARG A 68 23.47 18.18 10.77
C ARG A 68 24.37 17.05 11.27
N VAL A 69 25.21 16.51 10.39
CA VAL A 69 26.20 15.47 10.72
C VAL A 69 27.55 15.97 10.25
N GLY A 70 28.37 16.47 11.19
CA GLY A 70 29.57 17.23 10.87
C GLY A 70 29.24 18.51 10.07
N ASN A 71 29.82 18.63 8.88
CA ASN A 71 29.59 19.75 7.97
C ASN A 71 28.49 19.50 6.92
N ILE A 72 27.80 18.36 6.99
CA ILE A 72 26.80 17.97 5.99
C ILE A 72 25.39 18.01 6.60
N GLU A 73 24.45 18.59 5.87
CA GLU A 73 23.02 18.49 6.17
C GLU A 73 22.43 17.19 5.61
N LYS A 74 21.82 16.41 6.49
CA LYS A 74 21.19 15.12 6.18
C LYS A 74 19.69 15.24 6.33
N LYS A 75 18.99 15.21 5.19
CA LYS A 75 17.52 15.18 5.13
C LYS A 75 17.02 13.77 5.40
N LEU A 76 16.08 13.66 6.33
CA LEU A 76 15.39 12.42 6.68
C LEU A 76 13.96 12.45 6.12
N TYR A 77 13.52 11.31 5.64
CA TYR A 77 12.23 11.13 5.00
C TYR A 77 11.45 10.01 5.69
N ARG A 78 10.13 10.04 5.56
CA ARG A 78 9.22 8.97 5.99
C ARG A 78 8.14 8.71 4.96
N ALA A 79 7.57 7.51 4.96
CA ALA A 79 6.38 7.21 4.17
C ALA A 79 5.16 7.98 4.70
N THR A 80 4.30 8.44 3.80
CA THR A 80 3.06 9.15 4.16
C THR A 80 1.91 8.20 4.49
N ALA A 81 2.01 6.93 4.11
CA ALA A 81 1.08 5.87 4.44
C ALA A 81 1.78 4.52 4.66
N THR A 82 1.16 3.61 5.42
CA THR A 82 1.68 2.24 5.61
C THR A 82 1.47 1.35 4.38
N TRP A 83 0.39 1.61 3.63
CA TRP A 83 0.02 0.87 2.44
C TRP A 83 -0.37 1.81 1.30
N TYR A 84 0.07 1.47 0.08
CA TYR A 84 -0.29 2.18 -1.14
C TYR A 84 -0.99 1.22 -2.09
N THR A 85 -2.17 1.59 -2.57
CA THR A 85 -2.92 0.76 -3.52
C THR A 85 -3.17 1.53 -4.83
N PRO A 86 -2.84 0.95 -6.00
CA PRO A 86 -3.26 1.49 -7.29
C PRO A 86 -4.78 1.56 -7.37
N HIS A 87 -5.31 2.64 -7.91
CA HIS A 87 -6.73 2.74 -8.21
C HIS A 87 -7.18 1.69 -9.26
N GLN A 88 -6.28 1.33 -10.18
CA GLN A 88 -6.53 0.43 -11.31
C GLN A 88 -6.96 -0.98 -10.91
N TYR A 89 -6.53 -1.46 -9.73
CA TYR A 89 -6.92 -2.78 -9.23
C TYR A 89 -8.41 -2.87 -8.87
N PHE A 90 -9.11 -1.74 -8.77
CA PHE A 90 -10.55 -1.69 -8.53
C PHE A 90 -11.36 -1.44 -9.81
N SER A 91 -10.70 -1.25 -10.97
CA SER A 91 -11.33 -0.84 -12.23
C SER A 91 -11.09 -1.83 -13.38
N LEU A 92 -10.84 -3.11 -13.08
CA LEU A 92 -10.73 -4.12 -14.12
C LEU A 92 -12.09 -4.36 -14.78
N SER A 93 -12.07 -4.68 -16.07
CA SER A 93 -13.28 -5.05 -16.84
C SER A 93 -12.99 -6.34 -17.62
N PRO A 94 -13.21 -7.52 -17.00
CA PRO A 94 -12.99 -8.80 -17.66
C PRO A 94 -13.83 -8.90 -18.94
N LYS A 95 -13.29 -9.54 -19.99
CA LYS A 95 -14.04 -9.78 -21.23
C LYS A 95 -14.87 -11.06 -21.18
N ASN A 96 -14.46 -12.04 -20.38
CA ASN A 96 -15.17 -13.30 -20.22
C ASN A 96 -16.40 -13.06 -19.32
N PRO A 97 -17.63 -13.44 -19.75
CA PRO A 97 -18.85 -13.22 -18.97
C PRO A 97 -18.85 -13.87 -17.57
N ALA A 98 -18.34 -15.10 -17.43
CA ALA A 98 -18.23 -15.75 -16.13
C ALA A 98 -17.28 -15.00 -15.18
N LEU A 99 -16.17 -14.47 -15.72
CA LEU A 99 -15.26 -13.62 -14.95
C LEU A 99 -15.84 -12.22 -14.65
N GLN A 100 -16.74 -11.68 -15.48
CA GLN A 100 -17.41 -10.42 -15.17
C GLN A 100 -18.27 -10.56 -13.92
N GLU A 101 -19.09 -11.62 -13.85
CA GLU A 101 -19.93 -11.90 -12.68
C GLU A 101 -19.08 -12.15 -11.43
N ALA A 102 -18.04 -12.99 -11.53
CA ALA A 102 -17.10 -13.23 -10.43
C ALA A 102 -16.42 -11.93 -9.97
N TYR A 103 -16.00 -11.06 -10.91
CA TYR A 103 -15.30 -9.83 -10.58
C TYR A 103 -16.21 -8.81 -9.88
N ILE A 104 -17.50 -8.75 -10.19
CA ILE A 104 -18.46 -7.91 -9.45
C ILE A 104 -18.50 -8.33 -7.98
N ILE A 105 -18.61 -9.63 -7.70
CA ILE A 105 -18.65 -10.17 -6.34
C ILE A 105 -17.33 -9.89 -5.62
N TYR A 106 -16.20 -10.20 -6.27
CA TYR A 106 -14.87 -9.94 -5.73
C TYR A 106 -14.67 -8.46 -5.40
N SER A 107 -15.04 -7.56 -6.31
CA SER A 107 -14.93 -6.11 -6.13
C SER A 107 -15.75 -5.61 -4.94
N ASP A 108 -16.94 -6.18 -4.71
CA ASP A 108 -17.75 -5.83 -3.56
C ASP A 108 -17.13 -6.26 -2.23
N ILE A 109 -16.52 -7.45 -2.18
CA ILE A 109 -15.78 -7.92 -1.00
C ILE A 109 -14.58 -6.99 -0.73
N GLN A 110 -13.82 -6.65 -1.78
CA GLN A 110 -12.67 -5.74 -1.67
C GLN A 110 -13.09 -4.34 -1.21
N LYS A 111 -14.19 -3.78 -1.75
CA LYS A 111 -14.75 -2.50 -1.29
C LYS A 111 -15.13 -2.55 0.19
N ALA A 112 -15.77 -3.63 0.64
CA ALA A 112 -16.13 -3.78 2.05
C ALA A 112 -14.90 -3.83 2.96
N MET A 113 -13.86 -4.57 2.57
CA MET A 113 -12.57 -4.58 3.25
C MET A 113 -11.95 -3.19 3.35
N MET A 114 -11.93 -2.45 2.24
CA MET A 114 -11.39 -1.08 2.20
C MET A 114 -12.18 -0.10 3.08
N ILE A 115 -13.51 -0.22 3.13
CA ILE A 115 -14.34 0.57 4.04
C ILE A 115 -13.95 0.27 5.50
N LYS A 116 -13.81 -1.01 5.86
CA LYS A 116 -13.38 -1.38 7.21
C LYS A 116 -11.99 -0.88 7.56
N LEU A 117 -11.04 -0.99 6.63
CA LEU A 117 -9.69 -0.43 6.78
C LEU A 117 -9.71 1.10 6.92
N SER A 118 -10.60 1.79 6.21
CA SER A 118 -10.69 3.26 6.27
C SER A 118 -11.10 3.81 7.64
N ASN A 119 -11.74 2.98 8.48
CA ASN A 119 -12.05 3.34 9.86
C ASN A 119 -10.80 3.50 10.73
N PHE A 120 -9.69 2.86 10.32
CA PHE A 120 -8.38 3.03 10.93
C PHE A 120 -7.65 4.13 10.14
N SER A 121 -7.88 5.39 10.53
CA SER A 121 -7.42 6.57 9.78
C SER A 121 -5.89 6.69 9.79
N ASP A 122 -5.32 7.12 10.92
CA ASP A 122 -3.90 7.34 11.11
C ASP A 122 -3.30 6.31 12.07
N VAL A 123 -2.02 5.99 11.87
CA VAL A 123 -1.26 5.19 12.83
C VAL A 123 -1.13 6.01 14.13
N PRO A 124 -1.59 5.48 15.29
CA PRO A 124 -1.48 6.19 16.56
C PRO A 124 -0.04 6.51 16.94
N GLU A 125 0.15 7.60 17.70
CA GLU A 125 1.47 7.99 18.17
C GLU A 125 2.08 6.91 19.08
N GLY A 126 3.38 6.64 18.90
CA GLY A 126 4.11 5.65 19.69
C GLY A 126 3.88 4.18 19.29
N VAL A 127 2.99 3.90 18.33
CA VAL A 127 2.71 2.54 17.85
C VAL A 127 3.57 2.21 16.62
N ASP A 128 4.08 0.98 16.55
CA ASP A 128 4.77 0.50 15.35
C ASP A 128 3.80 0.46 14.14
N PRO A 129 4.14 1.13 13.02
CA PRO A 129 3.28 1.17 11.86
C PRO A 129 3.00 -0.18 11.20
N GLY A 130 3.97 -1.10 11.23
CA GLY A 130 3.82 -2.43 10.67
C GLY A 130 2.83 -3.25 11.50
N ASP A 131 3.01 -3.24 12.83
CA ASP A 131 2.12 -3.94 13.76
C ASP A 131 0.69 -3.40 13.68
N PHE A 132 0.53 -2.07 13.67
CA PHE A 132 -0.79 -1.45 13.55
C PHE A 132 -1.46 -1.79 12.21
N SER A 133 -0.69 -1.81 11.12
CA SER A 133 -1.22 -2.14 9.79
C SER A 133 -1.68 -3.60 9.69
N LEU A 134 -0.90 -4.51 10.28
CA LEU A 134 -1.28 -5.92 10.37
C LEU A 134 -2.53 -6.10 11.24
N TYR A 135 -2.57 -5.46 12.42
CA TYR A 135 -3.74 -5.47 13.30
C TYR A 135 -4.99 -4.98 12.58
N ALA A 136 -4.95 -3.80 11.96
CA ALA A 136 -6.09 -3.22 11.24
C ALA A 136 -6.59 -4.14 10.12
N SER A 137 -5.65 -4.75 9.38
CA SER A 137 -5.97 -5.73 8.32
C SER A 137 -6.66 -6.97 8.88
N MET A 138 -6.11 -7.58 9.93
CA MET A 138 -6.71 -8.76 10.57
C MET A 138 -8.10 -8.44 11.14
N ARG A 139 -8.28 -7.27 11.77
CA ARG A 139 -9.59 -6.84 12.29
C ARG A 139 -10.60 -6.61 11.18
N ALA A 140 -10.21 -5.92 10.10
CA ALA A 140 -11.08 -5.72 8.95
C ALA A 140 -11.52 -7.06 8.34
N THR A 141 -10.60 -8.01 8.18
CA THR A 141 -10.91 -9.36 7.69
C THR A 141 -11.94 -10.06 8.58
N VAL A 142 -11.72 -10.07 9.89
CA VAL A 142 -12.66 -10.69 10.84
C VAL A 142 -14.05 -10.05 10.75
N GLU A 143 -14.13 -8.72 10.67
CA GLU A 143 -15.41 -8.02 10.59
C GLU A 143 -16.17 -8.30 9.28
N VAL A 144 -15.47 -8.32 8.15
CA VAL A 144 -16.09 -8.63 6.86
C VAL A 144 -16.51 -10.09 6.83
N TYR A 145 -15.66 -11.02 7.24
CA TYR A 145 -15.91 -12.46 7.10
C TYR A 145 -16.87 -13.02 8.15
N ARG A 146 -17.11 -12.32 9.27
CA ARG A 146 -18.19 -12.70 10.21
C ARG A 146 -19.57 -12.31 9.72
N ASN A 147 -19.69 -11.43 8.73
CA ASN A 147 -20.98 -11.02 8.20
C ASN A 147 -21.53 -12.11 7.25
N PRO A 148 -22.72 -12.68 7.54
CA PRO A 148 -23.29 -13.76 6.72
C PRO A 148 -23.43 -13.39 5.24
N LYS A 149 -23.71 -12.11 4.93
CA LYS A 149 -23.79 -11.61 3.55
C LYS A 149 -22.49 -11.84 2.79
N PHE A 150 -21.34 -11.57 3.41
CA PHE A 150 -20.04 -11.73 2.74
C PHE A 150 -19.60 -13.18 2.71
N GLN A 151 -19.99 -14.00 3.69
CA GLN A 151 -19.79 -15.45 3.65
C GLN A 151 -20.49 -16.07 2.42
N SER A 152 -21.77 -15.74 2.20
CA SER A 152 -22.51 -16.19 1.01
C SER A 152 -21.83 -15.73 -0.28
N LYS A 153 -21.36 -14.47 -0.34
CA LYS A 153 -20.64 -13.95 -1.51
C LYS A 153 -19.34 -14.70 -1.81
N ILE A 154 -18.61 -15.15 -0.79
CA ILE A 154 -17.37 -15.93 -0.99
C ILE A 154 -17.69 -17.28 -1.63
N ILE A 155 -18.75 -17.95 -1.17
CA ILE A 155 -19.21 -19.22 -1.75
C ILE A 155 -19.68 -19.01 -3.20
N GLU A 156 -20.45 -17.95 -3.45
CA GLU A 156 -20.91 -17.60 -4.80
C GLU A 156 -19.73 -17.30 -5.74
N LEU A 157 -18.71 -16.58 -5.25
CA LEU A 157 -17.49 -16.29 -6.00
C LEU A 157 -16.78 -17.58 -6.43
N GLU A 158 -16.61 -18.54 -5.51
CA GLU A 158 -16.00 -19.84 -5.79
C GLU A 158 -16.76 -20.61 -6.89
N GLN A 159 -18.10 -20.62 -6.82
CA GLN A 159 -18.94 -21.26 -7.83
C GLN A 159 -18.78 -20.60 -9.20
N LYS A 160 -18.76 -19.27 -9.27
CA LYS A 160 -18.59 -18.52 -10.53
C LYS A 160 -17.20 -18.74 -11.12
N LEU A 161 -16.16 -18.79 -10.29
CA LEU A 161 -14.79 -19.08 -10.73
C LEU A 161 -14.64 -20.51 -11.26
N SER A 162 -15.37 -21.48 -10.71
CA SER A 162 -15.33 -22.88 -11.15
C SER A 162 -15.83 -23.07 -12.59
N GLY A 163 -16.64 -22.14 -13.11
CA GLY A 163 -17.08 -22.13 -14.51
C GLY A 163 -16.05 -21.54 -15.49
N TYR A 164 -14.92 -21.02 -15.01
CA TYR A 164 -13.83 -20.52 -15.85
C TYR A 164 -12.80 -21.64 -16.08
N HIS A 165 -12.77 -22.17 -17.30
CA HIS A 165 -11.75 -23.12 -17.74
C HIS A 165 -10.69 -22.39 -18.57
N LEU A 166 -9.41 -22.70 -18.31
CA LEU A 166 -8.24 -22.16 -19.00
C LEU A 166 -8.05 -22.80 -20.38
#